data_AF-A0A285VMM6-F1
#
_entry.id   AF-A0A285VMM6-F1
#
_cell.length_a   1.000
_cell.length_b   1.000
_cell.length_c   1.000
_cell.angle_alpha   90.00
_cell.angle_beta   90.00
_cell.angle_gamma   90.00
#
_symmetry.space_group_name_H-M   'P 1'
#
loop_
_entity.id
_entity.type
_entity.pdbx_description
1 polymer ?
#
loop_
_entity_poly.entity_id
_entity_poly.type
_entity_poly.pdbx_seq_one_letter_code
_entity_poly.pdbx_strand_id
1 'polypeptide(L)'
;MTLAPDGQSKGGRAQPAERALRTIVASMALGLVLIGVVLVLIGAELLTPPLWMLLVVALATAGAWLLVVLSPVPTATAPGASTTAVVQPVVVMRTSLVEAPAILGLILAVVSDPMNVTVYVIPAMFALAGMWLFARPSVVQRRVEQERVLRQAGRRP
;
A
#
# COMPACT_ATOMS: atom_id res chain seq x y z
N MET A 1 -35.43 -25.51 30.90
CA MET A 1 -34.09 -26.04 30.60
C MET A 1 -33.46 -25.10 29.60
N THR A 2 -32.59 -24.23 30.10
CA THR A 2 -32.14 -23.00 29.45
C THR A 2 -30.81 -23.28 28.78
N LEU A 3 -30.75 -23.27 27.44
CA LEU A 3 -29.49 -23.36 26.71
C LEU A 3 -28.93 -21.95 26.53
N ALA A 4 -27.82 -21.68 27.20
CA ALA A 4 -27.03 -20.48 27.03
C ALA A 4 -26.42 -20.44 25.61
N PRO A 5 -26.30 -19.27 24.97
CA PRO A 5 -25.52 -19.11 23.76
C PRO A 5 -24.03 -19.03 24.13
N ASP A 6 -23.25 -20.01 23.68
CA ASP A 6 -21.79 -19.96 23.75
C ASP A 6 -21.26 -18.79 22.92
N GLY A 7 -20.90 -17.73 23.64
CA GLY A 7 -20.15 -16.61 23.13
C GLY A 7 -18.68 -16.97 22.91
N GLN A 8 -18.13 -16.36 21.86
CA GLN A 8 -16.71 -15.99 21.69
C GLN A 8 -15.65 -17.10 21.74
N SER A 9 -15.14 -17.46 20.55
CA SER A 9 -13.70 -17.76 20.36
C SER A 9 -13.33 -17.86 18.87
N LYS A 10 -13.38 -16.75 18.12
CA LYS A 10 -12.77 -16.66 16.77
C LYS A 10 -12.04 -15.33 16.50
N GLY A 11 -11.63 -14.62 17.55
CA GLY A 11 -10.95 -13.31 17.42
C GLY A 11 -9.42 -13.32 17.48
N GLY A 12 -8.78 -14.40 17.93
CA GLY A 12 -7.35 -14.37 18.33
C GLY A 12 -6.30 -14.50 17.22
N ARG A 13 -6.63 -15.10 16.07
CA ARG A 13 -5.63 -15.38 15.01
C ARG A 13 -5.59 -14.36 13.87
N ALA A 14 -6.65 -13.56 13.70
CA ALA A 14 -6.69 -12.51 12.67
C ALA A 14 -5.85 -11.28 13.06
N GLN A 15 -5.76 -10.96 14.36
CA GLN A 15 -4.99 -9.82 14.89
C GLN A 15 -3.47 -9.87 14.64
N PRO A 16 -2.73 -10.98 14.85
CA PRO A 16 -1.28 -10.98 14.66
C PRO A 16 -0.86 -10.74 13.22
N ALA A 17 -1.61 -11.29 12.25
CA ALA A 17 -1.29 -11.14 10.83
C ALA A 17 -1.61 -9.73 10.30
N GLU A 18 -2.66 -9.08 10.80
CA GLU A 18 -2.92 -7.67 10.48
C GLU A 18 -1.84 -6.74 11.05
N ARG A 19 -1.36 -7.02 12.28
CA ARG A 19 -0.23 -6.29 12.88
C ARG A 19 1.03 -6.46 12.05
N ALA A 20 1.36 -7.69 11.65
CA ALA A 20 2.53 -7.96 10.81
C ALA A 20 2.47 -7.20 9.48
N LEU A 21 1.30 -7.15 8.83
CA LEU A 21 1.13 -6.41 7.58
C LEU A 21 1.33 -4.90 7.76
N ARG A 22 0.79 -4.32 8.84
CA ARG A 22 1.02 -2.90 9.18
C ARG A 22 2.50 -2.63 9.43
N THR A 23 3.22 -3.54 10.11
CA THR A 23 4.65 -3.40 10.34
C THR A 23 5.44 -3.42 9.02
N ILE A 24 5.10 -4.31 8.08
CA ILE A 24 5.75 -4.37 6.76
C ILE A 24 5.57 -3.04 6.02
N VAL A 25 4.33 -2.54 5.92
CA VAL A 25 4.08 -1.27 5.23
C VAL A 25 4.75 -0.09 5.94
N ALA A 26 4.78 -0.09 7.28
CA ALA A 26 5.49 0.93 8.04
C ALA A 26 7.00 0.89 7.77
N SER A 27 7.61 -0.29 7.64
CA SER A 27 9.03 -0.42 7.29
C SER A 27 9.36 0.07 5.87
N MET A 28 8.45 -0.15 4.92
CA MET A 28 8.57 0.36 3.55
C MET A 28 8.53 1.90 3.51
N ALA A 29 7.55 2.49 4.19
CA ALA A 29 7.46 3.95 4.35
C ALA A 29 8.69 4.54 5.04
N LEU A 30 9.19 3.89 6.10
CA LEU A 30 10.40 4.31 6.80
C LEU A 30 11.63 4.26 5.88
N GLY A 31 11.75 3.23 5.04
CA GLY A 31 12.81 3.09 4.05
C GLY A 31 12.88 4.30 3.10
N LEU A 32 11.73 4.74 2.59
CA LEU A 32 11.67 5.95 1.76
C LEU A 32 12.16 7.20 2.51
N VAL A 33 11.70 7.39 3.75
CA VAL A 33 12.14 8.55 4.54
C VAL A 33 13.65 8.53 4.77
N LEU A 34 14.21 7.36 5.11
CA LEU A 34 15.66 7.21 5.33
C LEU A 34 16.48 7.49 4.07
N ILE A 35 16.02 7.04 2.89
CA ILE A 35 16.68 7.36 1.62
C ILE A 35 16.72 8.88 1.41
N GLY A 36 15.60 9.57 1.64
CA GLY A 36 15.56 11.03 1.54
C GLY A 36 16.56 11.72 2.48
N VAL A 37 16.66 11.26 3.73
CA VAL A 37 17.65 11.77 4.70
C VAL A 37 19.08 11.55 4.20
N VAL A 38 19.39 10.35 3.70
CA VAL A 38 20.72 10.02 3.17
C VAL A 38 21.07 10.92 1.99
N LEU A 39 20.15 11.13 1.05
CA LEU A 39 20.37 12.00 -0.12
C LEU A 39 20.70 13.44 0.30
N VAL A 40 20.00 13.99 1.29
CA VAL A 40 20.27 15.33 1.82
C VAL A 40 21.65 15.38 2.48
N LEU A 41 22.03 14.35 3.25
CA LEU A 41 23.33 14.28 3.93
C LEU A 41 24.51 14.21 2.97
N ILE A 42 24.35 13.60 1.79
CA ILE A 42 25.40 13.52 0.76
C ILE A 42 25.43 14.75 -0.16
N GLY A 43 24.66 15.80 0.15
CA GLY A 43 24.69 17.07 -0.56
C GLY A 43 23.77 17.16 -1.78
N ALA A 44 22.71 16.34 -1.86
CA ALA A 44 21.69 16.53 -2.91
C ALA A 44 21.01 17.90 -2.76
N GLU A 45 20.85 18.60 -3.87
CA GLU A 45 20.26 19.93 -3.89
C GLU A 45 18.77 19.89 -4.25
N LEU A 46 18.00 20.81 -3.67
CA LEU A 46 16.61 21.08 -4.04
C LEU A 46 16.59 22.08 -5.19
N LEU A 47 16.86 21.59 -6.39
CA LEU A 47 16.81 22.39 -7.61
C LEU A 47 15.55 22.08 -8.41
N THR A 48 15.16 23.01 -9.29
CA THR A 48 14.08 22.74 -10.25
C THR A 48 14.60 21.77 -11.31
N PRO A 49 14.10 20.53 -11.38
CA PRO A 49 14.58 19.57 -12.36
C PRO A 49 14.08 19.92 -13.76
N PRO A 50 14.79 19.48 -14.82
CA PRO A 50 14.37 19.70 -16.19
C PRO A 50 13.00 19.05 -16.45
N LEU A 51 12.22 19.69 -17.32
CA LEU A 51 10.81 19.32 -17.57
C LEU A 51 10.63 17.84 -17.95
N TRP A 52 11.57 17.26 -18.71
CA TRP A 52 11.48 15.87 -19.12
C TRP A 52 11.56 14.89 -17.94
N MET A 53 12.36 15.19 -16.90
CA MET A 53 12.43 14.36 -15.70
C MET A 53 11.12 14.42 -14.92
N LEU A 54 10.53 15.62 -14.82
CA LEU A 54 9.21 15.80 -14.21
C LEU A 54 8.12 15.04 -14.96
N LEU A 55 8.15 15.03 -16.30
CA LEU A 55 7.20 14.26 -17.12
C LEU A 55 7.34 12.76 -16.89
N VAL A 56 8.58 12.24 -16.85
CA VAL A 56 8.83 10.82 -16.57
C VAL A 56 8.29 10.43 -15.20
N VAL A 57 8.59 11.23 -14.16
CA VAL A 57 8.11 11.00 -12.79
C VAL A 57 6.58 11.11 -12.72
N ALA A 58 5.98 12.10 -13.38
CA ALA A 58 4.54 12.28 -13.40
C ALA A 58 3.82 11.11 -14.08
N LEU A 59 4.32 10.64 -15.24
CA LEU A 59 3.76 9.48 -15.95
C LEU A 59 3.90 8.20 -15.13
N ALA A 60 5.06 7.97 -14.52
CA ALA A 60 5.28 6.81 -13.65
C ALA A 60 4.35 6.83 -12.44
N THR A 61 4.17 7.99 -11.80
CA THR A 61 3.29 8.16 -10.63
C THR A 61 1.83 7.93 -11.00
N ALA A 62 1.36 8.55 -12.10
CA ALA A 62 0.00 8.36 -12.60
C ALA A 62 -0.25 6.89 -13.00
N GLY A 63 0.71 6.25 -13.69
CA GLY A 63 0.64 4.85 -14.08
C GLY A 63 0.57 3.92 -12.87
N ALA A 64 1.41 4.13 -11.86
CA ALA A 64 1.39 3.35 -10.63
C ALA A 64 0.04 3.45 -9.91
N TRP A 65 -0.50 4.66 -9.76
CA TRP A 65 -1.82 4.87 -9.15
C TRP A 65 -2.95 4.22 -9.95
N LEU A 66 -2.92 4.36 -11.28
CA LEU A 66 -3.91 3.73 -12.15
C LEU A 66 -3.88 2.20 -12.01
N LEU A 67 -2.70 1.59 -12.01
CA LEU A 67 -2.53 0.15 -11.81
C LEU A 67 -3.04 -0.30 -10.43
N VAL A 68 -2.78 0.47 -9.39
CA VAL A 68 -3.25 0.16 -8.03
C VAL A 68 -4.77 0.22 -7.95
N VAL A 69 -5.40 1.24 -8.54
CA VAL A 69 -6.85 1.40 -8.55
C VAL A 69 -7.53 0.32 -9.39
N LEU A 70 -6.96 -0.04 -10.54
CA LEU A 70 -7.51 -1.06 -11.44
C LEU A 70 -7.19 -2.50 -11.01
N SER A 71 -6.25 -2.69 -10.07
CA SER A 71 -5.84 -4.03 -9.64
C SER A 71 -7.00 -4.81 -9.01
N PRO A 72 -7.37 -5.98 -9.58
CA PRO A 72 -8.49 -6.77 -9.06
C PRO A 72 -8.17 -7.30 -7.66
N VAL A 73 -9.16 -7.28 -6.77
CA VAL A 73 -9.06 -7.92 -5.47
C VAL A 73 -9.44 -9.40 -5.66
N PRO A 74 -8.56 -10.37 -5.34
CA PRO A 74 -8.87 -11.78 -5.49
C PRO A 74 -10.06 -12.16 -4.61
N THR A 75 -11.15 -12.59 -5.24
CA THR A 75 -12.38 -13.06 -4.58
C THR A 75 -12.41 -14.58 -4.38
N ALA A 76 -11.44 -15.30 -4.95
CA ALA A 76 -11.41 -16.75 -4.95
C ALA A 76 -10.70 -17.31 -3.71
N THR A 77 -11.46 -17.52 -2.64
CA THR A 77 -11.03 -18.39 -1.54
C THR A 77 -11.23 -19.85 -1.94
N ALA A 78 -10.16 -20.64 -1.92
CA ALA A 78 -10.29 -22.08 -1.70
C ALA A 78 -11.04 -22.32 -0.37
N PRO A 79 -11.91 -23.34 -0.26
CA PRO A 79 -12.61 -23.63 0.99
C PRO A 79 -11.57 -23.87 2.11
N GLY A 80 -11.53 -22.99 3.11
CA GLY A 80 -10.58 -23.07 4.24
C GLY A 80 -9.42 -22.08 4.23
N ALA A 81 -9.22 -21.29 3.16
CA ALA A 81 -8.18 -20.25 3.15
C ALA A 81 -8.55 -19.07 4.06
N SER A 82 -7.64 -18.65 4.94
CA SER A 82 -7.84 -17.47 5.79
C SER A 82 -7.85 -16.20 4.94
N THR A 83 -8.76 -15.26 5.22
CA THR A 83 -8.88 -13.96 4.52
C THR A 83 -7.54 -13.22 4.48
N THR A 84 -6.73 -13.35 5.54
CA THR A 84 -5.42 -12.70 5.63
C THR A 84 -4.40 -13.26 4.64
N ALA A 85 -4.44 -14.55 4.32
CA ALA A 85 -3.54 -15.18 3.34
C ALA A 85 -3.77 -14.67 1.90
N VAL A 86 -4.98 -14.17 1.60
CA VAL A 86 -5.32 -13.59 0.30
C VAL A 86 -5.04 -12.09 0.27
N VAL A 87 -5.26 -11.38 1.38
CA VAL A 87 -5.08 -9.92 1.47
C VAL A 87 -3.62 -9.51 1.53
N GLN A 88 -2.76 -10.29 2.20
CA GLN A 88 -1.33 -10.00 2.35
C GLN A 88 -0.60 -9.80 1.00
N PRO A 89 -0.64 -10.73 0.03
CA PRO A 89 0.07 -10.55 -1.24
C PRO A 89 -0.46 -9.37 -2.05
N VAL A 90 -1.76 -9.08 -1.97
CA VAL A 90 -2.38 -7.93 -2.68
C VAL A 90 -1.91 -6.60 -2.09
N VAL A 91 -1.87 -6.51 -0.76
CA VAL A 91 -1.38 -5.30 -0.09
C VAL A 91 0.09 -5.07 -0.42
N VAL A 92 0.92 -6.11 -0.34
CA VAL A 92 2.35 -6.04 -0.69
C VAL A 92 2.53 -5.63 -2.16
N MET A 93 1.80 -6.25 -3.09
CA MET A 93 1.85 -5.89 -4.51
C MET A 93 1.48 -4.42 -4.75
N ARG A 94 0.40 -3.94 -4.12
CA ARG A 94 -0.04 -2.54 -4.24
C ARG A 94 0.98 -1.58 -3.64
N THR A 95 1.55 -1.89 -2.48
CA THR A 95 2.59 -1.03 -1.89
C THR A 95 3.84 -0.98 -2.76
N SER A 96 4.27 -2.11 -3.32
CA SER A 96 5.42 -2.14 -4.23
C SER A 96 5.18 -1.35 -5.53
N LEU A 97 3.98 -1.42 -6.10
CA LEU A 97 3.60 -0.61 -7.27
C LEU A 97 3.68 0.89 -6.97
N VAL A 98 3.21 1.29 -5.79
CA VAL A 98 3.20 2.68 -5.33
C VAL A 98 4.62 3.20 -5.04
N GLU A 99 5.58 2.33 -4.70
CA GLU A 99 6.98 2.71 -4.50
C GLU A 99 7.79 2.86 -5.80
N ALA A 100 7.41 2.17 -6.87
CA ALA A 100 8.18 2.16 -8.12
C ALA A 100 8.50 3.57 -8.67
N PRO A 101 7.60 4.56 -8.64
CA PRO A 101 7.92 5.94 -9.02
C PRO A 101 8.98 6.59 -8.14
N ALA A 102 9.03 6.27 -6.85
CA ALA A 102 10.03 6.81 -5.92
C ALA A 102 11.42 6.21 -6.21
N ILE A 103 11.49 4.92 -6.54
CA ILE A 103 12.73 4.28 -6.99
C ILE A 103 13.21 4.89 -8.32
N LEU A 104 12.30 5.13 -9.26
CA LEU A 104 12.63 5.82 -10.51
C LEU A 104 13.15 7.24 -10.25
N GLY A 105 12.49 7.99 -9.37
CA GLY A 105 12.92 9.32 -8.94
C GLY A 105 14.30 9.31 -8.28
N LEU A 106 14.62 8.28 -7.49
CA LEU A 106 15.94 8.08 -6.89
C LEU A 106 17.02 7.90 -7.96
N ILE A 107 16.76 7.05 -8.97
CA ILE A 107 17.69 6.84 -10.08
C ILE A 107 17.92 8.15 -10.84
N LEU A 108 16.85 8.89 -11.14
CA LEU A 108 16.94 10.19 -11.82
C LEU A 108 17.71 11.23 -11.00
N ALA A 109 17.52 11.24 -9.67
CA ALA A 109 18.28 12.12 -8.79
C ALA A 109 19.79 11.86 -8.92
N VAL A 110 20.22 10.60 -8.87
CA VAL A 110 21.64 10.22 -8.96
C VAL A 110 22.24 10.53 -10.34
N VAL A 111 21.47 10.41 -11.41
CA VAL A 111 21.94 10.68 -12.78
C VAL A 111 21.96 12.19 -13.12
N SER A 112 21.24 13.01 -12.35
CA SER A 112 21.29 14.47 -12.52
C SER A 112 22.61 15.06 -12.01
N ASP A 113 23.16 16.02 -12.76
CA ASP A 113 24.34 16.78 -12.38
C ASP A 113 24.01 18.29 -12.39
N PRO A 114 23.97 18.97 -11.24
CA PRO A 114 24.17 18.42 -9.88
C PRO A 114 23.00 17.51 -9.43
N MET A 115 23.28 16.66 -8.44
CA MET A 115 22.33 15.68 -7.91
C MET A 115 21.09 16.37 -7.31
N ASN A 116 19.95 16.21 -7.99
CA ASN A 116 18.71 16.90 -7.69
C ASN A 116 17.74 16.00 -6.93
N VAL A 117 17.48 16.32 -5.66
CA VAL A 117 16.63 15.50 -4.79
C VAL A 117 15.14 15.66 -5.08
N THR A 118 14.73 16.72 -5.79
CA THR A 118 13.32 17.05 -6.06
C THR A 118 12.61 15.95 -6.85
N VAL A 119 13.31 15.33 -7.81
CA VAL A 119 12.78 14.22 -8.63
C VAL A 119 12.53 12.95 -7.81
N TYR A 120 13.15 12.82 -6.64
CA TYR A 120 12.90 11.75 -5.69
C TYR A 120 11.78 12.10 -4.69
N VAL A 121 11.83 13.31 -4.12
CA VAL A 121 10.91 13.73 -3.05
C VAL A 121 9.46 13.74 -3.50
N ILE A 122 9.18 14.24 -4.71
CA ILE A 122 7.81 14.30 -5.25
C ILE A 122 7.17 12.91 -5.28
N PRO A 123 7.71 11.90 -5.99
CA PRO A 123 7.11 10.59 -6.06
C PRO A 123 7.14 9.85 -4.71
N ALA A 124 8.15 10.09 -3.86
CA ALA A 124 8.19 9.52 -2.51
C ALA A 124 7.01 10.00 -1.66
N MET A 125 6.64 11.28 -1.73
CA MET A 125 5.46 11.82 -1.04
C MET A 125 4.16 11.20 -1.55
N PHE A 126 4.02 11.02 -2.87
CA PHE A 126 2.89 10.31 -3.45
C PHE A 126 2.87 8.83 -3.05
N ALA A 127 4.04 8.21 -2.90
CA ALA A 127 4.14 6.83 -2.45
C ALA A 127 3.65 6.67 -1.01
N LEU A 128 4.08 7.57 -0.11
CA LEU A 128 3.61 7.60 1.28
C LEU A 128 2.10 7.86 1.37
N ALA A 129 1.57 8.79 0.58
CA ALA A 129 0.14 9.05 0.51
C ALA A 129 -0.63 7.82 0.01
N GLY A 130 -0.13 7.15 -1.04
CA GLY A 130 -0.70 5.91 -1.56
C GLY A 130 -0.69 4.79 -0.52
N MET A 131 0.42 4.58 0.19
CA MET A 131 0.47 3.63 1.30
C MET A 131 -0.57 3.97 2.37
N TRP A 132 -0.72 5.23 2.75
CA TRP A 132 -1.70 5.64 3.75
C TRP A 132 -3.16 5.43 3.32
N LEU A 133 -3.47 5.63 2.03
CA LEU A 133 -4.80 5.42 1.45
C LEU A 133 -5.13 3.94 1.22
N PHE A 134 -4.18 3.18 0.65
CA PHE A 134 -4.43 1.82 0.17
C PHE A 134 -4.06 0.74 1.18
N ALA A 135 -3.17 1.01 2.14
CA ALA A 135 -2.77 0.04 3.16
C ALA A 135 -3.59 0.11 4.45
N ARG A 136 -4.77 0.78 4.46
CA ARG A 136 -5.69 0.74 5.59
C ARG A 136 -6.52 -0.55 5.58
N PRO A 137 -6.21 -1.55 6.44
CA PRO A 137 -6.95 -2.82 6.50
C PRO A 137 -8.44 -2.63 6.85
N SER A 138 -8.81 -1.52 7.48
CA SER A 138 -10.18 -1.15 7.86
C SER A 138 -11.13 -0.95 6.68
N VAL A 139 -10.63 -0.58 5.49
CA VAL A 139 -11.48 -0.41 4.29
C VAL A 139 -11.81 -1.77 3.66
N VAL A 140 -10.87 -2.72 3.70
CA VAL A 140 -11.06 -4.08 3.18
C VAL A 140 -12.01 -4.87 4.09
N GLN A 141 -11.88 -4.73 5.41
CA GLN A 141 -12.78 -5.40 6.37
C GLN A 141 -14.24 -4.96 6.22
N ARG A 142 -14.51 -3.65 6.04
CA ARG A 142 -15.88 -3.13 5.87
C ARG A 142 -16.58 -3.66 4.62
N ARG A 143 -15.86 -3.84 3.50
CA ARG A 143 -16.46 -4.38 2.27
C ARG A 143 -16.83 -5.84 2.40
N VAL A 144 -16.01 -6.64 3.08
CA VAL A 144 -16.30 -8.06 3.35
C VAL A 144 -17.47 -8.22 4.32
N GLU A 145 -17.60 -7.35 5.32
CA GLU A 145 -18.78 -7.36 6.22
C GLU A 145 -20.06 -6.99 5.47
N GLN A 146 -20.05 -5.96 4.62
CA GLN A 146 -21.24 -5.59 3.84
C GLN A 146 -21.69 -6.69 2.86
N GLU A 147 -20.77 -7.35 2.16
CA GLU A 147 -21.11 -8.47 1.27
C GLU A 147 -21.70 -9.67 2.01
N ARG A 148 -21.22 -9.97 3.23
CA ARG A 148 -21.80 -11.02 4.07
C ARG A 148 -23.22 -10.68 4.51
N VAL A 149 -23.46 -9.44 4.91
CA VAL A 149 -24.79 -8.98 5.33
C VAL A 149 -25.79 -9.04 4.16
N LEU A 150 -25.37 -8.62 2.96
CA LEU A 150 -26.23 -8.68 1.77
C LEU A 150 -26.55 -10.12 1.34
N ARG A 151 -25.59 -11.04 1.41
CA ARG A 151 -25.84 -12.47 1.14
C ARG A 151 -26.71 -13.13 2.20
N GLN A 152 -26.64 -12.71 3.46
CA GLN A 152 -27.55 -13.19 4.50
C GLN A 152 -28.97 -12.62 4.36
N ALA A 153 -29.09 -11.36 3.91
CA ALA A 153 -30.38 -10.72 3.65
C ALA A 153 -31.09 -11.34 2.43
N GLY A 154 -30.35 -11.72 1.38
CA GLY A 154 -30.87 -12.37 0.18
C GLY A 154 -31.16 -13.87 0.31
N ARG A 155 -30.96 -14.47 1.50
CA ARG A 155 -31.13 -15.90 1.78
C ARG A 155 -32.24 -16.18 2.81
N ARG A 156 -33.25 -15.31 2.87
CA ARG A 156 -34.51 -15.64 3.55
C ARG A 156 -35.36 -16.51 2.60
N PRO A 157 -36.01 -17.56 3.14
CA PRO A 157 -36.63 -18.65 2.36
C PRO A 157 -37.75 -18.17 1.44
#